data_AF-A0A0T6BDG7-F1
#
_entry.id   AF-A0A0T6BDG7-F1
#
_cell.length_a   1.000
_cell.length_b   1.000
_cell.length_c   1.000
_cell.angle_alpha   90.00
_cell.angle_beta   90.00
_cell.angle_gamma   90.00
#
_symmetry.space_group_name_H-M   'P 1'
#
loop_
_entity.id
_entity.type
_entity.pdbx_description
1 polymer ?
#
loop_
_entity_poly.entity_id
_entity_poly.type
_entity_poly.pdbx_seq_one_letter_code
_entity_poly.pdbx_strand_id
1 'polypeptide(L)'
;KWNCSENLDWVYYLNDTTVKDLNNLTCYEEPLKGKPLYFISKSIHQANKECPATCVCNLINVFLNSDIEELQLVVEVNCSKRNFTSLPGFLPEHAKILKVEGNHIDDLSPLIKNPIYREVTDLYIDHNSIRSIDLLEGSYWLRNFRVLSLKGNKLTEIPTYAMDNALQQNPNMPNAIMLYLGSNPWRCDCVFTPSFQEDILFKYESQIQDIFDVRCSYVEGDENSMASIVQLSRSSICQLPDDYSIRALDMLNGVLASLIVLVLGKLAYDYYYFKKTGKLPWIVTKMP
;
A
#
# COMPACT_ATOMS: atom_id res chain seq x y z
N LYS A 1 -18.84 40.78 -0.85
CA LYS A 1 -18.87 39.30 -0.84
C LYS A 1 -18.37 38.86 -2.20
N TRP A 2 -17.27 38.14 -2.29
CA TRP A 2 -16.59 37.84 -3.56
C TRP A 2 -16.56 36.35 -3.87
N ASN A 3 -16.77 35.98 -5.13
CA ASN A 3 -16.61 34.60 -5.56
C ASN A 3 -15.10 34.35 -5.73
N CYS A 4 -14.53 33.53 -4.86
CA CYS A 4 -13.10 33.22 -4.86
C CYS A 4 -12.75 31.98 -5.69
N SER A 5 -13.75 31.37 -6.33
CA SER A 5 -13.57 30.27 -7.27
C SER A 5 -13.20 30.78 -8.68
N GLU A 6 -13.37 32.08 -8.93
CA GLU A 6 -13.03 32.73 -10.21
C GLU A 6 -11.56 33.19 -10.24
N ASN A 7 -11.11 33.69 -11.40
CA ASN A 7 -9.78 34.27 -11.53
C ASN A 7 -9.65 35.53 -10.64
N LEU A 8 -8.73 35.46 -9.67
CA LEU A 8 -8.41 36.54 -8.73
C LEU A 8 -7.10 37.27 -9.03
N ASP A 9 -6.55 37.16 -10.24
CA ASP A 9 -5.27 37.79 -10.62
C ASP A 9 -5.33 39.32 -10.46
N TRP A 10 -6.49 39.93 -10.74
CA TRP A 10 -6.69 41.37 -10.58
C TRP A 10 -6.59 41.82 -9.11
N VAL A 11 -6.99 40.97 -8.15
CA VAL A 11 -6.92 41.28 -6.71
C VAL A 11 -5.48 41.35 -6.23
N TYR A 12 -4.59 40.54 -6.80
CA TYR A 12 -3.18 40.49 -6.43
C TYR A 12 -2.47 41.84 -6.64
N TYR A 13 -2.88 42.59 -7.67
CA TYR A 13 -2.31 43.90 -7.99
C TYR A 13 -2.95 45.06 -7.21
N LEU A 14 -3.96 44.79 -6.38
CA LEU A 14 -4.56 45.81 -5.52
C LEU A 14 -3.69 46.10 -4.31
N ASN A 15 -3.86 47.31 -3.78
CA ASN A 15 -3.24 47.76 -2.53
C ASN A 15 -4.21 48.63 -1.72
N ASP A 16 -3.85 48.90 -0.47
CA ASP A 16 -4.67 49.70 0.45
C ASP A 16 -4.87 51.16 0.00
N THR A 17 -4.07 51.64 -0.96
CA THR A 17 -4.26 52.98 -1.56
C THR A 17 -5.34 52.98 -2.63
N THR A 18 -5.61 51.83 -3.27
CA THR A 18 -6.65 51.66 -4.29
C THR A 18 -7.97 51.19 -3.69
N VAL A 19 -7.92 50.31 -2.68
CA VAL A 19 -9.11 49.77 -1.99
C VAL A 19 -8.86 49.81 -0.48
N LYS A 20 -9.51 50.75 0.23
CA LYS A 20 -9.27 50.99 1.66
C LYS A 20 -9.67 49.84 2.57
N ASP A 21 -10.60 48.99 2.14
CA ASP A 21 -11.14 47.86 2.88
C ASP A 21 -10.68 46.51 2.31
N LEU A 22 -9.59 46.48 1.53
CA LEU A 22 -9.05 45.28 0.87
C LEU A 22 -8.88 44.11 1.85
N ASN A 23 -8.36 44.39 3.05
CA ASN A 23 -8.15 43.38 4.10
C ASN A 23 -9.45 42.89 4.76
N ASN A 24 -10.57 43.60 4.61
CA ASN A 24 -11.88 43.21 5.14
C ASN A 24 -12.70 42.39 4.13
N LEU A 25 -12.25 42.33 2.86
CA LEU A 25 -12.94 41.56 1.83
C LEU A 25 -12.76 40.07 2.08
N THR A 26 -13.88 39.33 2.07
CA THR A 26 -13.88 37.88 2.28
C THR A 26 -14.65 37.14 1.17
N CYS A 27 -14.25 35.89 0.98
CA CYS A 27 -14.90 34.94 0.11
C CYS A 27 -16.27 34.53 0.66
N TYR A 28 -17.28 34.36 -0.21
CA TYR A 28 -18.63 33.96 0.24
C TYR A 28 -19.01 32.50 -0.06
N GLU A 29 -18.34 31.86 -1.02
CA GLU A 29 -18.63 30.47 -1.43
C GLU A 29 -17.74 29.47 -0.68
N GLU A 30 -18.31 28.31 -0.38
CA GLU A 30 -17.52 27.14 0.04
C GLU A 30 -16.63 26.66 -1.12
N PRO A 31 -15.43 26.11 -0.84
CA PRO A 31 -14.85 25.80 0.46
C PRO A 31 -14.10 26.97 1.13
N LEU A 32 -14.00 28.14 0.48
CA LEU A 32 -13.18 29.26 0.94
C LEU A 32 -13.96 30.29 1.77
N LYS A 33 -15.20 29.97 2.15
CA LYS A 33 -16.11 30.92 2.78
C LYS A 33 -15.51 31.55 4.04
N GLY A 34 -15.64 32.88 4.13
CA GLY A 34 -15.13 33.68 5.24
C GLY A 34 -13.62 33.91 5.24
N LYS A 35 -12.87 33.34 4.29
CA LYS A 35 -11.42 33.56 4.19
C LYS A 35 -11.10 34.91 3.55
N PRO A 36 -9.99 35.57 3.92
CA PRO A 36 -9.63 36.89 3.37
C PRO A 36 -9.31 36.81 1.87
N LEU A 37 -10.00 37.63 1.07
CA LEU A 37 -9.91 37.62 -0.40
C LEU A 37 -8.48 37.87 -0.88
N TYR A 38 -7.78 38.86 -0.30
CA TYR A 38 -6.42 39.21 -0.68
C TYR A 38 -5.42 38.07 -0.37
N PHE A 39 -5.58 37.39 0.76
CA PHE A 39 -4.78 36.22 1.12
C PHE A 39 -4.97 35.09 0.11
N ILE A 40 -6.21 34.79 -0.26
CA ILE A 40 -6.55 33.77 -1.26
C ILE A 40 -5.94 34.13 -2.62
N SER A 41 -6.13 35.37 -3.10
CA SER A 41 -5.56 35.84 -4.37
C SER A 41 -4.03 35.70 -4.40
N LYS A 42 -3.34 36.15 -3.35
CA LYS A 42 -1.88 36.02 -3.22
C LYS A 42 -1.43 34.56 -3.25
N SER A 43 -2.16 33.68 -2.57
CA SER A 43 -1.86 32.25 -2.51
C SER A 43 -2.04 31.57 -3.86
N ILE A 44 -3.13 31.88 -4.58
CA ILE A 44 -3.38 31.39 -5.94
C ILE A 44 -2.28 31.86 -6.89
N HIS A 45 -1.91 33.14 -6.82
CA HIS A 45 -0.86 33.70 -7.67
C HIS A 45 0.49 33.01 -7.44
N GLN A 46 0.88 32.79 -6.18
CA GLN A 46 2.11 32.07 -5.83
C GLN A 46 2.07 30.62 -6.33
N ALA A 47 0.97 29.91 -6.09
CA ALA A 47 0.81 28.52 -6.53
C ALA A 47 0.88 28.38 -8.07
N ASN A 48 0.32 29.33 -8.81
CA ASN A 48 0.39 29.37 -10.27
C ASN A 48 1.81 29.64 -10.77
N LYS A 49 2.56 30.53 -10.10
CA LYS A 49 3.94 30.85 -10.45
C LYS A 49 4.89 29.66 -10.27
N GLU A 50 4.67 28.87 -9.24
CA GLU A 50 5.46 27.67 -8.91
C GLU A 50 4.89 26.39 -9.55
N CYS A 51 3.81 26.49 -10.32
CA CYS A 51 3.16 25.33 -10.92
C CYS A 51 4.06 24.69 -11.98
N PRO A 52 4.21 23.35 -12.01
CA PRO A 52 5.00 22.70 -13.03
C PRO A 52 4.53 23.02 -14.44
N ALA A 53 5.49 23.16 -15.36
CA ALA A 53 5.18 23.42 -16.76
C ALA A 53 4.24 22.33 -17.28
N THR A 54 3.16 22.74 -17.95
CA THR A 54 2.09 21.84 -18.42
C THR A 54 1.24 21.18 -17.33
N CYS A 55 1.31 21.60 -16.07
CA CYS A 55 0.34 21.18 -15.05
C CYS A 55 -0.68 22.29 -14.75
N VAL A 56 -1.73 21.95 -14.03
CA VAL A 56 -2.74 22.89 -13.53
C VAL A 56 -2.73 22.82 -12.01
N CYS A 57 -2.53 23.96 -11.36
CA CYS A 57 -2.48 24.04 -9.90
C CYS A 57 -3.69 24.81 -9.38
N ASN A 58 -4.41 24.24 -8.43
CA ASN A 58 -5.63 24.82 -7.88
C ASN A 58 -5.56 24.87 -6.36
N LEU A 59 -5.94 26.01 -5.77
CA LEU A 59 -6.16 26.11 -4.34
C LEU A 59 -7.51 25.48 -4.00
N ILE A 60 -7.49 24.29 -3.40
CA ILE A 60 -8.70 23.51 -3.12
C ILE A 60 -9.34 23.94 -1.80
N ASN A 61 -8.54 24.19 -0.77
CA ASN A 61 -9.06 24.53 0.54
C ASN A 61 -8.07 25.35 1.36
N VAL A 62 -8.60 26.09 2.33
CA VAL A 62 -7.83 26.76 3.38
C VAL A 62 -8.55 26.49 4.70
N PHE A 63 -7.85 25.88 5.66
CA PHE A 63 -8.41 25.58 6.98
C PHE A 63 -7.50 26.10 8.08
N LEU A 64 -8.06 26.32 9.27
CA LEU A 64 -7.25 26.67 10.44
C LEU A 64 -6.72 25.36 11.04
N ASN A 65 -5.41 25.22 11.09
CA ASN A 65 -4.79 24.12 11.81
C ASN A 65 -4.78 24.47 13.30
N SER A 66 -5.55 23.72 14.09
CA SER A 66 -5.71 23.99 15.53
C SER A 66 -4.44 23.75 16.35
N ASP A 67 -3.50 22.95 15.86
CA ASP A 67 -2.27 22.64 16.59
C ASP A 67 -1.27 23.80 16.56
N ILE A 68 -1.25 24.55 15.46
CA ILE A 68 -0.32 25.67 15.23
C ILE A 68 -1.03 27.04 15.16
N GLU A 69 -2.35 27.07 15.31
CA GLU A 69 -3.20 28.28 15.21
C GLU A 69 -3.03 29.08 13.90
N GLU A 70 -2.57 28.43 12.83
CA GLU A 70 -2.28 29.05 11.54
C GLU A 70 -3.17 28.51 10.41
N LEU A 71 -3.39 29.34 9.38
CA LEU A 71 -4.11 28.93 8.18
C LEU A 71 -3.22 28.01 7.33
N GLN A 72 -3.69 26.79 7.10
CA GLN A 72 -3.05 25.82 6.23
C GLN A 72 -3.77 25.74 4.89
N LEU A 73 -2.97 25.76 3.81
CA LEU A 73 -3.46 25.69 2.44
C LEU A 73 -3.42 24.24 1.91
N VAL A 74 -4.35 23.94 1.02
CA VAL A 74 -4.40 22.67 0.29
C VAL A 74 -4.34 23.00 -1.20
N VAL A 75 -3.16 22.84 -1.79
CA VAL A 75 -2.97 22.98 -3.23
C VAL A 75 -3.03 21.61 -3.89
N GLU A 76 -3.86 21.50 -4.92
CA GLU A 76 -3.86 20.37 -5.86
C GLU A 76 -3.00 20.72 -7.07
N VAL A 77 -2.11 19.81 -7.43
CA VAL A 77 -1.29 19.86 -8.64
C VAL A 77 -1.75 18.74 -9.57
N ASN A 78 -2.31 19.11 -10.71
CA ASN A 78 -2.81 18.18 -11.71
C ASN A 78 -1.91 18.18 -12.95
N CYS A 79 -1.13 17.10 -13.08
CA CYS A 79 -0.21 16.79 -14.16
C CYS A 79 -0.66 15.56 -14.98
N SER A 80 -1.95 15.19 -14.90
CA SER A 80 -2.47 13.99 -15.52
C SER A 80 -2.51 14.11 -17.06
N LYS A 81 -2.17 13.02 -17.76
CA LYS A 81 -2.16 12.91 -19.22
C LYS A 81 -1.26 13.95 -19.91
N ARG A 82 -0.05 14.16 -19.39
CA ARG A 82 0.94 15.12 -19.90
C ARG A 82 2.25 14.48 -20.38
N ASN A 83 2.26 13.16 -20.56
CA ASN A 83 3.42 12.38 -20.99
C ASN A 83 4.64 12.45 -20.05
N PHE A 84 4.42 12.63 -18.74
CA PHE A 84 5.52 12.57 -17.77
C PHE A 84 6.15 11.17 -17.73
N THR A 85 7.47 11.09 -17.71
CA THR A 85 8.23 9.84 -17.50
C THR A 85 8.75 9.74 -16.06
N SER A 86 8.76 10.84 -15.31
CA SER A 86 9.17 10.92 -13.91
C SER A 86 8.27 11.89 -13.18
N LEU A 87 8.22 11.78 -11.85
CA LEU A 87 7.56 12.79 -11.02
C LEU A 87 8.19 14.19 -11.21
N PRO A 88 7.41 15.29 -11.16
CA PRO A 88 7.93 16.65 -11.34
C PRO A 88 9.08 17.01 -10.37
N GLY A 89 10.08 17.74 -10.84
CA GLY A 89 11.21 18.16 -10.00
C GLY A 89 10.85 19.21 -8.94
N PHE A 90 9.78 19.97 -9.16
CA PHE A 90 9.28 21.01 -8.28
C PHE A 90 7.76 20.91 -8.17
N LEU A 91 7.21 21.37 -7.05
CA LEU A 91 5.78 21.54 -6.81
C LEU A 91 5.59 22.87 -6.04
N PRO A 92 4.42 23.51 -6.13
CA PRO A 92 4.13 24.68 -5.31
C PRO A 92 4.21 24.38 -3.82
N GLU A 93 4.50 25.41 -3.02
CA GLU A 93 4.36 25.32 -1.56
C GLU A 93 2.95 24.86 -1.17
N HIS A 94 2.86 24.03 -0.12
CA HIS A 94 1.60 23.44 0.35
C HIS A 94 0.84 22.56 -0.67
N ALA A 95 1.55 22.03 -1.67
CA ALA A 95 1.03 20.95 -2.51
C ALA A 95 0.73 19.71 -1.64
N LYS A 96 -0.55 19.44 -1.40
CA LYS A 96 -1.03 18.27 -0.64
C LYS A 96 -1.52 17.16 -1.55
N ILE A 97 -2.06 17.53 -2.72
CA ILE A 97 -2.68 16.61 -3.66
C ILE A 97 -1.89 16.65 -4.97
N LEU A 98 -1.37 15.51 -5.39
CA LEU A 98 -0.68 15.34 -6.66
C LEU A 98 -1.40 14.31 -7.52
N LYS A 99 -1.85 14.76 -8.69
CA LYS A 99 -2.48 13.92 -9.71
C LYS A 99 -1.54 13.82 -10.91
N VAL A 100 -1.07 12.63 -11.21
CA VAL A 100 -0.13 12.32 -12.30
C VAL A 100 -0.62 11.11 -13.11
N GLU A 101 -1.93 10.94 -13.21
CA GLU A 101 -2.57 9.77 -13.82
C GLU A 101 -2.38 9.76 -15.34
N GLY A 102 -2.30 8.56 -15.94
CA GLY A 102 -2.22 8.40 -17.40
C GLY A 102 -0.94 8.97 -18.00
N ASN A 103 0.19 8.75 -17.33
CA ASN A 103 1.53 9.12 -17.77
C ASN A 103 2.39 7.84 -17.96
N HIS A 104 3.71 8.01 -18.08
CA HIS A 104 4.66 6.91 -18.28
C HIS A 104 5.66 6.82 -17.11
N ILE A 105 5.24 7.17 -15.90
CA ILE A 105 6.10 7.20 -14.71
C ILE A 105 6.39 5.78 -14.25
N ASP A 106 7.65 5.47 -13.97
CA ASP A 106 8.10 4.20 -13.42
C ASP A 106 9.00 4.35 -12.18
N ASP A 107 9.55 5.55 -11.92
CA ASP A 107 10.36 5.86 -10.75
C ASP A 107 9.60 6.67 -9.67
N LEU A 108 9.56 6.11 -8.46
CA LEU A 108 9.00 6.74 -7.26
C LEU A 108 10.07 7.33 -6.32
N SER A 109 11.35 7.26 -6.68
CA SER A 109 12.44 7.76 -5.84
C SER A 109 12.32 9.24 -5.41
N PRO A 110 11.68 10.15 -6.18
CA PRO A 110 11.42 11.52 -5.73
C PRO A 110 10.61 11.62 -4.43
N LEU A 111 9.72 10.66 -4.14
CA LEU A 111 8.95 10.65 -2.88
C LEU A 111 9.86 10.54 -1.62
N ILE A 112 11.09 10.05 -1.80
CA ILE A 112 12.09 9.90 -0.73
C ILE A 112 13.14 10.99 -0.80
N LYS A 113 13.67 11.20 -2.02
CA LYS A 113 14.86 12.03 -2.23
C LYS A 113 14.54 13.52 -2.24
N ASN A 114 13.34 13.90 -2.68
CA ASN A 114 12.96 15.29 -2.82
C ASN A 114 12.06 15.72 -1.65
N PRO A 115 12.52 16.63 -0.76
CA PRO A 115 11.79 17.03 0.44
C PRO A 115 10.45 17.71 0.12
N ILE A 116 10.25 18.25 -1.08
CA ILE A 116 8.99 18.87 -1.53
C ILE A 116 7.83 17.86 -1.44
N TYR A 117 8.10 16.58 -1.66
CA TYR A 117 7.07 15.53 -1.59
C TYR A 117 6.63 15.18 -0.18
N ARG A 118 7.31 15.67 0.88
CA ARG A 118 6.88 15.41 2.27
C ARG A 118 5.53 16.01 2.59
N GLU A 119 5.15 17.06 1.88
CA GLU A 119 3.85 17.70 2.06
C GLU A 119 2.74 17.02 1.27
N VAL A 120 3.07 16.25 0.22
CA VAL A 120 2.10 15.55 -0.61
C VAL A 120 1.56 14.34 0.15
N THR A 121 0.32 14.43 0.61
CA THR A 121 -0.37 13.34 1.32
C THR A 121 -1.24 12.52 0.38
N ASP A 122 -1.72 13.11 -0.72
CA ASP A 122 -2.61 12.45 -1.66
C ASP A 122 -1.91 12.29 -2.99
N LEU A 123 -1.62 11.05 -3.38
CA LEU A 123 -0.96 10.73 -4.63
C LEU A 123 -1.85 9.83 -5.48
N TYR A 124 -2.25 10.36 -6.64
CA TYR A 124 -2.94 9.62 -7.69
C TYR A 124 -1.95 9.38 -8.84
N ILE A 125 -1.48 8.13 -8.98
CA ILE A 125 -0.51 7.74 -10.01
C ILE A 125 -1.04 6.58 -10.85
N ASP A 126 -2.33 6.60 -11.12
CA ASP A 126 -3.00 5.56 -11.88
C ASP A 126 -2.53 5.51 -13.34
N HIS A 127 -2.63 4.33 -13.96
CA HIS A 127 -2.33 4.12 -15.37
C HIS A 127 -0.93 4.62 -15.77
N ASN A 128 0.07 4.24 -14.98
CA ASN A 128 1.49 4.51 -15.21
C ASN A 128 2.25 3.18 -15.42
N SER A 129 3.57 3.18 -15.29
CA SER A 129 4.44 2.01 -15.51
C SER A 129 5.17 1.56 -14.25
N ILE A 130 4.63 1.83 -13.06
CA ILE A 130 5.23 1.43 -11.78
C ILE A 130 5.23 -0.10 -11.66
N ARG A 131 6.38 -0.68 -11.33
CA ARG A 131 6.56 -2.14 -11.18
C ARG A 131 6.77 -2.60 -9.74
N SER A 132 7.27 -1.73 -8.88
CA SER A 132 7.52 -2.02 -7.47
C SER A 132 7.43 -0.73 -6.67
N ILE A 133 7.05 -0.87 -5.40
CA ILE A 133 7.05 0.19 -4.39
C ILE A 133 8.05 -0.10 -3.24
N ASP A 134 8.89 -1.13 -3.38
CA ASP A 134 9.82 -1.57 -2.33
C ASP A 134 10.77 -0.47 -1.89
N LEU A 135 11.14 0.42 -2.81
CA LEU A 135 11.98 1.57 -2.50
C LEU A 135 11.39 2.46 -1.41
N LEU A 136 10.05 2.47 -1.25
CA LEU A 136 9.33 3.27 -0.25
C LEU A 136 9.34 2.63 1.15
N GLU A 137 9.85 1.41 1.30
CA GLU A 137 9.97 0.74 2.59
C GLU A 137 10.73 1.62 3.59
N GLY A 138 10.16 1.79 4.79
CA GLY A 138 10.74 2.61 5.85
C GLY A 138 10.81 4.12 5.54
N SER A 139 10.30 4.58 4.39
CA SER A 139 10.27 6.00 4.06
C SER A 139 9.28 6.78 4.93
N TYR A 140 9.54 8.08 5.11
CA TYR A 140 8.58 8.99 5.75
C TYR A 140 7.27 9.04 4.96
N TRP A 141 7.36 9.12 3.63
CA TRP A 141 6.20 9.26 2.77
C TRP A 141 5.22 8.10 2.91
N LEU A 142 5.70 6.85 2.90
CA LEU A 142 4.86 5.66 3.04
C LEU A 142 4.13 5.60 4.40
N ARG A 143 4.69 6.20 5.47
CA ARG A 143 4.05 6.26 6.79
C ARG A 143 3.07 7.42 6.96
N ASN A 144 3.03 8.38 6.05
CA ASN A 144 2.33 9.65 6.26
C ASN A 144 1.34 10.01 5.14
N PHE A 145 1.24 9.22 4.07
CA PHE A 145 0.24 9.44 3.03
C PHE A 145 -1.19 9.31 3.59
N ARG A 146 -2.13 9.97 2.93
CA ARG A 146 -3.57 9.86 3.15
C ARG A 146 -4.23 9.09 2.00
N VAL A 147 -3.92 9.45 0.76
CA VAL A 147 -4.42 8.73 -0.42
C VAL A 147 -3.26 8.20 -1.24
N LEU A 148 -3.29 6.92 -1.58
CA LEU A 148 -2.36 6.31 -2.52
C LEU A 148 -3.15 5.48 -3.54
N SER A 149 -3.21 5.99 -4.77
CA SER A 149 -3.84 5.30 -5.89
C SER A 149 -2.78 4.78 -6.86
N LEU A 150 -2.69 3.46 -6.96
CA LEU A 150 -1.76 2.72 -7.83
C LEU A 150 -2.49 1.95 -8.92
N LYS A 151 -3.75 2.29 -9.21
CA LYS A 151 -4.62 1.54 -10.12
C LYS A 151 -4.04 1.49 -11.53
N GLY A 152 -4.09 0.33 -12.19
CA GLY A 152 -3.69 0.24 -13.60
C GLY A 152 -2.19 0.39 -13.84
N ASN A 153 -1.35 0.08 -12.86
CA ASN A 153 0.10 0.02 -13.01
C ASN A 153 0.56 -1.40 -13.40
N LYS A 154 1.85 -1.69 -13.24
CA LYS A 154 2.49 -2.96 -13.58
C LYS A 154 3.02 -3.68 -12.33
N LEU A 155 2.38 -3.47 -11.18
CA LEU A 155 2.75 -4.11 -9.93
C LEU A 155 2.39 -5.59 -9.97
N THR A 156 3.36 -6.44 -9.67
CA THR A 156 3.13 -7.89 -9.49
C THR A 156 3.04 -8.26 -8.03
N GLU A 157 3.65 -7.47 -7.14
CA GLU A 157 3.68 -7.68 -5.70
C GLU A 157 3.88 -6.34 -4.97
N ILE A 158 3.62 -6.35 -3.67
CA ILE A 158 3.97 -5.27 -2.75
C ILE A 158 4.69 -5.85 -1.53
N PRO A 159 5.53 -5.06 -0.85
CA PRO A 159 6.19 -5.50 0.38
C PRO A 159 5.16 -5.49 1.51
N THR A 160 4.43 -6.60 1.67
CA THR A 160 3.26 -6.72 2.57
C THR A 160 3.60 -6.32 4.01
N TYR A 161 4.72 -6.81 4.54
CA TYR A 161 5.19 -6.46 5.89
C TYR A 161 5.47 -4.95 6.04
N ALA A 162 6.17 -4.35 5.08
CA ALA A 162 6.52 -2.93 5.12
C ALA A 162 5.27 -2.04 5.00
N MET A 163 4.34 -2.41 4.12
CA MET A 163 3.07 -1.71 3.94
C MET A 163 2.20 -1.81 5.20
N ASP A 164 2.08 -3.00 5.79
CA ASP A 164 1.36 -3.21 7.04
C ASP A 164 1.96 -2.38 8.19
N ASN A 165 3.29 -2.40 8.33
CA ASN A 165 3.99 -1.60 9.34
C ASN A 165 3.75 -0.10 9.16
N ALA A 166 3.77 0.37 7.91
CA ALA A 166 3.55 1.77 7.59
C ALA A 166 2.11 2.22 7.88
N LEU A 167 1.12 1.40 7.51
CA LEU A 167 -0.30 1.68 7.75
C LEU A 167 -0.63 1.70 9.24
N GLN A 168 -0.13 0.75 10.03
CA GLN A 168 -0.33 0.73 11.49
C GLN A 168 0.14 2.00 12.19
N GLN A 169 1.20 2.62 11.68
CA GLN A 169 1.79 3.84 12.24
C GLN A 169 1.26 5.12 11.59
N ASN A 170 0.41 5.00 10.57
CA ASN A 170 -0.01 6.16 9.79
C ASN A 170 -1.01 7.01 10.58
N PRO A 171 -0.73 8.32 10.80
CA PRO A 171 -1.60 9.19 11.59
C PRO A 171 -2.99 9.41 10.99
N ASN A 172 -3.19 9.09 9.70
CA ASN A 172 -4.47 9.23 9.02
C ASN A 172 -5.40 8.00 9.20
N MET A 173 -4.92 6.92 9.84
CA MET A 173 -5.75 5.76 10.15
C MET A 173 -6.77 6.03 11.28
N PRO A 174 -7.94 5.34 11.28
CA PRO A 174 -8.43 4.45 10.23
C PRO A 174 -9.27 5.18 9.16
N ASN A 175 -9.67 6.43 9.41
CA ASN A 175 -10.80 7.05 8.71
C ASN A 175 -10.43 7.84 7.44
N ALA A 176 -9.18 8.31 7.33
CA ALA A 176 -8.78 9.18 6.23
C ALA A 176 -7.95 8.45 5.16
N ILE A 177 -7.45 7.25 5.43
CA ILE A 177 -6.68 6.46 4.47
C ILE A 177 -7.57 5.95 3.34
N MET A 178 -7.12 6.15 2.10
CA MET A 178 -7.71 5.55 0.90
C MET A 178 -6.63 4.92 0.04
N LEU A 179 -6.81 3.63 -0.25
CA LEU A 179 -5.92 2.82 -1.08
C LEU A 179 -6.66 2.34 -2.33
N TYR A 180 -5.97 2.38 -3.47
CA TYR A 180 -6.45 1.79 -4.72
C TYR A 180 -5.36 0.92 -5.32
N LEU A 181 -5.62 -0.39 -5.44
CA LEU A 181 -4.65 -1.41 -5.85
C LEU A 181 -5.12 -2.21 -7.06
N GLY A 182 -6.34 -1.95 -7.54
CA GLY A 182 -6.96 -2.70 -8.62
C GLY A 182 -6.23 -2.57 -9.96
N SER A 183 -6.59 -3.46 -10.89
CA SER A 183 -6.09 -3.41 -12.27
C SER A 183 -4.55 -3.49 -12.40
N ASN A 184 -3.88 -4.14 -11.46
CA ASN A 184 -2.46 -4.49 -11.55
C ASN A 184 -2.32 -6.00 -11.85
N PRO A 185 -1.25 -6.43 -12.54
CA PRO A 185 -1.00 -7.84 -12.84
C PRO A 185 -0.46 -8.58 -11.60
N TRP A 186 -1.25 -8.68 -10.54
CA TRP A 186 -0.82 -9.31 -9.29
C TRP A 186 -0.40 -10.76 -9.49
N ARG A 187 0.75 -11.13 -8.93
CA ARG A 187 1.22 -12.51 -8.83
C ARG A 187 0.31 -13.25 -7.86
N CYS A 188 -0.11 -14.46 -8.23
CA CYS A 188 -0.89 -15.32 -7.35
C CYS A 188 -0.20 -16.67 -7.20
N ASP A 189 0.58 -16.82 -6.12
CA ASP A 189 1.20 -18.08 -5.75
C ASP A 189 1.14 -18.35 -4.24
N CYS A 190 1.67 -19.50 -3.82
CA CYS A 190 1.57 -19.95 -2.44
C CYS A 190 2.41 -19.12 -1.43
N VAL A 191 3.31 -18.25 -1.91
CA VAL A 191 4.21 -17.48 -1.05
C VAL A 191 3.66 -16.09 -0.81
N PHE A 192 3.30 -15.36 -1.87
CA PHE A 192 2.87 -13.97 -1.75
C PHE A 192 1.39 -13.82 -1.42
N THR A 193 0.53 -14.60 -2.09
CA THR A 193 -0.93 -14.39 -2.01
C THR A 193 -1.47 -14.48 -0.59
N PRO A 194 -1.07 -15.46 0.26
CA PRO A 194 -1.59 -15.54 1.62
C PRO A 194 -1.25 -14.31 2.46
N SER A 195 -0.01 -13.82 2.40
CA SER A 195 0.39 -12.61 3.12
C SER A 195 -0.30 -11.37 2.55
N PHE A 196 -0.44 -11.26 1.23
CA PHE A 196 -1.14 -10.13 0.63
C PHE A 196 -2.62 -10.11 1.01
N GLN A 197 -3.28 -11.27 1.03
CA GLN A 197 -4.66 -11.41 1.50
C GLN A 197 -4.81 -11.05 2.97
N GLU A 198 -4.06 -11.71 3.87
CA GLU A 198 -4.24 -11.60 5.32
C GLU A 198 -3.73 -10.25 5.86
N ASP A 199 -2.52 -9.85 5.48
CA ASP A 199 -1.86 -8.68 6.05
C ASP A 199 -2.33 -7.37 5.42
N ILE A 200 -2.83 -7.40 4.18
CA ILE A 200 -3.22 -6.20 3.44
C ILE A 200 -4.71 -6.18 3.12
N LEU A 201 -5.21 -7.10 2.29
CA LEU A 201 -6.56 -7.01 1.73
C LEU A 201 -7.66 -7.15 2.80
N PHE A 202 -7.57 -8.14 3.68
CA PHE A 202 -8.56 -8.35 4.74
C PHE A 202 -8.36 -7.39 5.92
N LYS A 203 -7.11 -7.17 6.33
CA LYS A 203 -6.80 -6.29 7.47
C LYS A 203 -7.20 -4.83 7.22
N TYR A 204 -7.06 -4.36 5.98
CA TYR A 204 -7.36 -2.98 5.58
C TYR A 204 -8.52 -2.90 4.58
N GLU A 205 -9.47 -3.85 4.64
CA GLU A 205 -10.61 -3.94 3.72
C GLU A 205 -11.37 -2.60 3.60
N SER A 206 -11.60 -1.91 4.71
CA SER A 206 -12.32 -0.63 4.72
C SER A 206 -11.55 0.54 4.09
N GLN A 207 -10.23 0.43 3.97
CA GLN A 207 -9.36 1.46 3.39
C GLN A 207 -9.13 1.23 1.90
N ILE A 208 -9.21 -0.02 1.43
CA ILE A 208 -9.01 -0.39 0.03
C ILE A 208 -10.33 -0.21 -0.74
N GLN A 209 -10.41 0.88 -1.48
CA GLN A 209 -11.65 1.32 -2.12
C GLN A 209 -12.05 0.46 -3.33
N ASP A 210 -11.10 -0.23 -3.95
CA ASP A 210 -11.27 -1.05 -5.15
C ASP A 210 -10.89 -2.52 -4.92
N ILE A 211 -11.14 -3.05 -3.72
CA ILE A 211 -10.73 -4.39 -3.30
C ILE A 211 -11.16 -5.52 -4.26
N PHE A 212 -12.34 -5.39 -4.91
CA PHE A 212 -12.84 -6.38 -5.88
C PHE A 212 -12.13 -6.33 -7.24
N ASP A 213 -11.42 -5.24 -7.54
CA ASP A 213 -10.60 -5.08 -8.74
C ASP A 213 -9.16 -5.58 -8.54
N VAL A 214 -8.82 -6.02 -7.32
CA VAL A 214 -7.55 -6.69 -6.99
C VAL A 214 -7.65 -8.16 -7.39
N ARG A 215 -7.06 -8.47 -8.55
CA ARG A 215 -7.18 -9.78 -9.23
C ARG A 215 -5.83 -10.33 -9.63
N CYS A 216 -5.73 -11.64 -9.75
CA CYS A 216 -4.56 -12.30 -10.30
C CYS A 216 -4.29 -11.85 -11.74
N SER A 217 -3.01 -11.82 -12.09
CA SER A 217 -2.56 -11.68 -13.47
C SER A 217 -3.10 -12.81 -14.34
N TYR A 218 -3.20 -12.52 -15.63
CA TYR A 218 -3.52 -13.54 -16.61
C TYR A 218 -2.33 -14.50 -16.77
N VAL A 219 -2.59 -15.78 -16.51
CA VAL A 219 -1.68 -16.89 -16.81
C VAL A 219 -2.45 -17.90 -17.66
N GLU A 220 -1.87 -18.31 -18.78
CA GLU A 220 -2.47 -19.30 -19.67
C GLU A 220 -2.47 -20.69 -19.00
N GLY A 221 -3.64 -21.33 -18.93
CA GLY A 221 -3.79 -22.66 -18.33
C GLY A 221 -3.90 -22.70 -16.81
N ASP A 222 -3.87 -21.56 -16.11
CA ASP A 222 -4.12 -21.46 -14.68
C ASP A 222 -5.61 -21.24 -14.40
N GLU A 223 -6.21 -22.05 -13.52
CA GLU A 223 -7.60 -21.91 -13.09
C GLU A 223 -7.84 -20.62 -12.28
N ASN A 224 -6.82 -20.12 -11.60
CA ASN A 224 -6.89 -18.88 -10.81
C ASN A 224 -6.62 -17.62 -11.65
N SER A 225 -6.40 -17.76 -12.96
CA SER A 225 -6.15 -16.64 -13.88
C SER A 225 -7.29 -15.61 -13.81
N MET A 226 -6.95 -14.33 -13.58
CA MET A 226 -7.91 -13.22 -13.43
C MET A 226 -8.90 -13.34 -12.27
N ALA A 227 -8.72 -14.31 -11.38
CA ALA A 227 -9.56 -14.50 -10.20
C ALA A 227 -9.37 -13.34 -9.21
N SER A 228 -10.44 -12.99 -8.49
CA SER A 228 -10.38 -11.99 -7.42
C SER A 228 -9.58 -12.55 -6.26
N ILE A 229 -8.53 -11.83 -5.83
CA ILE A 229 -7.62 -12.34 -4.80
C ILE A 229 -8.39 -12.58 -3.49
N VAL A 230 -9.30 -11.71 -3.09
CA VAL A 230 -10.10 -11.90 -1.86
C VAL A 230 -11.03 -13.12 -1.88
N GLN A 231 -11.34 -13.67 -3.06
CA GLN A 231 -12.19 -14.85 -3.21
C GLN A 231 -11.39 -16.16 -3.29
N LEU A 232 -10.06 -16.09 -3.38
CA LEU A 232 -9.23 -17.27 -3.49
C LEU A 232 -9.08 -18.00 -2.17
N SER A 233 -9.18 -19.32 -2.23
CA SER A 233 -8.89 -20.20 -1.10
C SER A 233 -7.39 -20.47 -1.01
N ARG A 234 -6.88 -20.66 0.21
CA ARG A 234 -5.48 -21.07 0.40
C ARG A 234 -5.15 -22.39 -0.32
N SER A 235 -6.08 -23.34 -0.35
CA SER A 235 -5.90 -24.65 -1.01
C SER A 235 -5.87 -24.56 -2.54
N SER A 236 -6.53 -23.57 -3.15
CA SER A 236 -6.51 -23.39 -4.61
C SER A 236 -5.22 -22.77 -5.11
N ILE A 237 -4.50 -22.04 -4.25
CA ILE A 237 -3.21 -21.40 -4.56
C ILE A 237 -2.03 -22.27 -4.11
N CYS A 238 -2.13 -22.86 -2.93
CA CYS A 238 -1.11 -23.73 -2.34
C CYS A 238 -1.44 -25.20 -2.60
N GLN A 239 -1.27 -25.64 -3.84
CA GLN A 239 -1.15 -27.07 -4.10
C GLN A 239 0.28 -27.48 -3.78
N LEU A 240 0.46 -28.27 -2.72
CA LEU A 240 1.74 -28.99 -2.56
C LEU A 240 1.87 -29.90 -3.79
N PRO A 241 3.06 -30.01 -4.41
CA PRO A 241 3.24 -30.92 -5.52
C PRO A 241 2.82 -32.32 -5.07
N ASP A 242 1.77 -32.82 -5.72
CA ASP A 242 1.25 -34.15 -5.43
C ASP A 242 2.34 -35.20 -5.69
N ASP A 243 2.43 -36.12 -4.73
CA ASP A 243 2.67 -37.55 -4.94
C ASP A 243 4.02 -38.17 -4.52
N TYR A 244 5.11 -37.43 -4.30
CA TYR A 244 6.40 -38.08 -3.91
C TYR A 244 6.82 -37.92 -2.44
N SER A 245 6.73 -36.73 -1.86
CA SER A 245 7.25 -36.48 -0.50
C SER A 245 6.39 -37.10 0.59
N ILE A 246 5.06 -37.01 0.45
CA ILE A 246 4.09 -37.55 1.42
C ILE A 246 4.16 -39.08 1.45
N ARG A 247 4.22 -39.75 0.28
CA ARG A 247 4.38 -41.21 0.21
C ARG A 247 5.68 -41.70 0.85
N ALA A 248 6.78 -40.96 0.68
CA ALA A 248 8.06 -41.34 1.28
C ALA A 248 8.03 -41.24 2.82
N LEU A 249 7.39 -40.20 3.36
CA LEU A 249 7.23 -40.01 4.80
C LEU A 249 6.29 -41.05 5.40
N ASP A 250 5.20 -41.39 4.71
CA ASP A 250 4.27 -42.44 5.13
C ASP A 250 4.93 -43.83 5.09
N MET A 251 5.73 -44.12 4.06
CA MET A 251 6.53 -45.35 4.00
C MET A 251 7.55 -45.42 5.14
N LEU A 252 8.25 -44.32 5.42
CA LEU A 252 9.21 -44.25 6.54
C LEU A 252 8.51 -44.48 7.88
N ASN A 253 7.37 -43.83 8.11
CA ASN A 253 6.55 -44.01 9.32
C ASN A 253 6.05 -45.45 9.45
N GLY A 254 5.65 -46.08 8.35
CA GLY A 254 5.27 -47.49 8.33
C GLY A 254 6.42 -48.43 8.71
N VAL A 255 7.63 -48.19 8.19
CA VAL A 255 8.84 -48.96 8.54
C VAL A 255 9.17 -48.77 10.03
N LEU A 256 9.14 -47.54 10.53
CA LEU A 256 9.39 -47.25 11.94
C LEU A 256 8.37 -47.93 12.86
N ALA A 257 7.08 -47.88 12.52
CA ALA A 257 6.02 -48.55 13.26
C ALA A 257 6.22 -50.07 13.29
N SER A 258 6.61 -50.68 12.16
CA SER A 258 6.92 -52.11 12.09
C SER A 258 8.10 -52.48 12.99
N LEU A 259 9.18 -51.69 12.97
CA LEU A 259 10.34 -51.89 13.84
C LEU A 259 9.97 -51.77 15.32
N ILE A 260 9.14 -50.80 15.69
CA ILE A 260 8.65 -50.64 17.07
C ILE A 260 7.87 -51.88 17.51
N VAL A 261 6.95 -52.38 16.68
CA VAL A 261 6.18 -53.60 16.98
C VAL A 261 7.10 -54.81 17.14
N LEU A 262 8.13 -54.95 16.29
CA LEU A 262 9.10 -56.03 16.40
C LEU A 262 9.93 -55.95 17.68
N VAL A 263 10.39 -54.75 18.06
CA VAL A 263 11.16 -54.54 19.30
C VAL A 263 10.30 -54.83 20.53
N LEU A 264 9.06 -54.32 20.57
CA LEU A 264 8.12 -54.57 21.67
C LEU A 264 7.74 -56.05 21.74
N GLY A 265 7.50 -56.70 20.60
CA GLY A 265 7.20 -58.13 20.52
C GLY A 265 8.37 -58.99 21.04
N LYS A 266 9.60 -58.65 20.64
CA LYS A 266 10.82 -59.31 21.12
C LYS A 266 11.03 -59.08 22.61
N LEU A 267 10.80 -57.87 23.11
CA LEU A 267 10.86 -57.56 24.54
C LEU A 267 9.85 -58.39 25.34
N ALA A 268 8.60 -58.48 24.85
CA ALA A 268 7.55 -59.28 25.50
C ALA A 268 7.89 -60.77 25.49
N TYR A 269 8.43 -61.29 24.38
CA TYR A 269 8.90 -62.67 24.26
C TYR A 269 10.03 -62.97 25.24
N ASP A 270 11.06 -62.12 25.28
CA ASP A 270 12.21 -62.26 26.18
C ASP A 270 11.76 -62.21 27.65
N TYR A 271 10.84 -61.30 28.00
CA TYR A 271 10.26 -61.20 29.33
C TYR A 271 9.48 -62.47 29.71
N TYR A 272 8.65 -63.00 28.80
CA TYR A 272 7.90 -64.24 29.03
C TYR A 272 8.84 -65.45 29.21
N TYR A 273 9.85 -65.58 28.35
CA TYR A 273 10.82 -66.67 28.40
C TYR A 273 11.64 -66.63 29.69
N PHE A 274 12.10 -65.44 30.11
CA PHE A 274 12.79 -65.23 31.37
C PHE A 274 11.91 -65.64 32.56
N LYS A 275 10.65 -65.22 32.58
CA LYS A 275 9.71 -65.58 33.65
C LYS A 275 9.47 -67.08 33.76
N LYS A 276 9.50 -67.82 32.64
CA LYS A 276 9.25 -69.27 32.60
C LYS A 276 10.50 -70.11 32.89
N THR A 277 11.68 -69.65 32.51
CA THR A 277 12.93 -70.45 32.56
C THR A 277 13.99 -69.94 33.53
N GLY A 278 13.86 -68.70 34.01
CA GLY A 278 14.86 -68.04 34.87
C GLY A 278 16.17 -67.68 34.15
N LYS A 279 16.29 -67.93 32.84
CA LYS A 279 17.50 -67.66 32.05
C LYS A 279 17.36 -66.36 31.29
N LEU A 280 18.36 -65.48 31.43
CA LEU A 280 18.41 -64.20 30.72
C LEU A 280 18.56 -64.40 29.20
N PRO A 281 18.03 -63.47 28.39
CA PRO A 281 18.25 -63.49 26.94
C PRO A 281 19.73 -63.45 26.59
N TRP A 282 20.13 -64.17 25.53
CA TRP A 282 21.54 -64.32 25.11
C TRP A 282 22.29 -63.00 24.91
N ILE A 283 21.60 -61.93 24.53
CA ILE A 283 22.25 -60.62 24.32
C ILE A 283 22.72 -59.99 25.64
N VAL A 284 22.00 -60.24 26.74
CA VAL A 284 22.34 -59.72 28.07
C VAL A 284 23.51 -60.49 28.68
N THR A 285 23.71 -61.76 28.30
CA THR A 285 24.86 -62.56 28.77
C THR A 285 26.18 -62.21 28.05
N LYS A 286 26.12 -61.31 27.06
CA LYS A 286 27.26 -60.85 26.25
C LYS A 286 27.52 -59.34 26.35
N MET A 287 26.71 -58.60 27.11
CA MET A 287 27.00 -57.21 27.46
C MET A 287 28.06 -57.21 28.59
N PRO A 288 29.19 -56.51 28.42
CA PRO A 288 30.19 -56.37 29.48
C PRO A 288 29.65 -55.58 30.69
#